data_AF-A0AA39TE49-F1
#
_entry.id   AF-A0AA39TE49-F1
#
_cell.length_a   1.000
_cell.length_b   1.000
_cell.length_c   1.000
_cell.angle_alpha   90.00
_cell.angle_beta   90.00
_cell.angle_gamma   90.00
#
_symmetry.space_group_name_H-M   'P 1'
#
loop_
_entity.id
_entity.type
_entity.pdbx_description
1 polymer ?
#
loop_
_entity_poly.entity_id
_entity_poly.type
_entity_poly.pdbx_seq_one_letter_code
_entity_poly.pdbx_strand_id
1 'polypeptide(L)'
;MKYLKPLNFHKDFFKDFLIKKDSKHGRLLGLDVSDKYVSLAVSDWKNITAVPLRALDRQESIMTSMAADLFQSLIAEHNLVGFVVGTNYDLLDNRPTLEEETQIFVDNLRKTGIVEGLKYTFWDRGITSKNAEFVLKQHVEFILENLNSPPDMSKTIMEKCRAVSALQGYLDCTNKMVKEDLD
;
A
#
# COMPACT_ATOMS: atom_id res chain seq x y z
N MET A 1 -9.85 11.97 0.90
CA MET A 1 -9.80 11.04 -0.24
C MET A 1 -11.12 10.29 -0.44
N LYS A 2 -11.43 9.89 -1.67
CA LYS A 2 -12.66 9.16 -2.04
C LYS A 2 -12.39 7.68 -2.30
N TYR A 3 -13.20 6.80 -1.70
CA TYR A 3 -13.14 5.37 -1.96
C TYR A 3 -13.68 5.02 -3.35
N LEU A 4 -13.00 4.14 -4.05
CA LEU A 4 -13.50 3.44 -5.24
C LEU A 4 -13.22 1.94 -5.12
N LYS A 5 -14.16 1.12 -5.58
CA LYS A 5 -13.92 -0.32 -5.74
C LYS A 5 -12.72 -0.55 -6.67
N PRO A 6 -11.93 -1.63 -6.51
CA PRO A 6 -10.65 -1.79 -7.22
C PRO A 6 -10.76 -1.66 -8.74
N LEU A 7 -11.79 -2.28 -9.32
CA LEU A 7 -12.05 -2.20 -10.76
C LEU A 7 -12.38 -0.78 -11.23
N ASN A 8 -13.19 -0.04 -10.47
CA ASN A 8 -13.57 1.34 -10.79
C ASN A 8 -12.39 2.29 -10.57
N PHE A 9 -11.59 2.06 -9.53
CA PHE A 9 -10.35 2.80 -9.31
C PHE A 9 -9.41 2.66 -10.50
N HIS A 10 -9.31 1.45 -11.06
CA HIS A 10 -8.54 1.24 -12.28
C HIS A 10 -9.18 1.93 -13.49
N LYS A 11 -10.39 1.51 -13.88
CA LYS A 11 -11.03 1.92 -15.15
C LYS A 11 -11.31 3.42 -15.23
N ASP A 12 -11.82 4.00 -14.16
CA ASP A 12 -12.33 5.37 -14.18
C ASP A 12 -11.27 6.41 -13.81
N PHE A 13 -10.11 5.97 -13.31
CA PHE A 13 -9.11 6.87 -12.75
C PHE A 13 -7.67 6.48 -13.07
N PHE A 14 -7.22 5.29 -12.70
CA PHE A 14 -5.80 4.95 -12.75
C PHE A 14 -5.30 4.56 -14.16
N LYS A 15 -6.19 4.00 -15.00
CA LYS A 15 -5.86 3.58 -16.38
C LYS A 15 -5.23 4.71 -17.21
N ASP A 16 -5.69 5.94 -17.03
CA ASP A 16 -5.15 7.12 -17.70
C ASP A 16 -3.67 7.35 -17.40
N PHE A 17 -3.23 7.11 -16.16
CA PHE A 17 -1.83 7.26 -15.74
C PHE A 17 -0.93 6.15 -16.27
N LEU A 18 -1.51 5.00 -16.64
CA LEU A 18 -0.77 3.88 -17.26
C LEU A 18 -0.59 4.08 -18.76
N ILE A 19 -1.56 4.70 -19.44
CA ILE A 19 -1.55 4.88 -20.90
C ILE A 19 -0.82 6.17 -21.32
N LYS A 20 -0.99 7.28 -20.56
CA LYS A 20 -0.40 8.58 -20.93
C LYS A 20 1.09 8.61 -20.56
N LYS A 21 1.96 8.58 -21.58
CA LYS A 21 3.43 8.59 -21.43
C LYS A 21 4.04 9.95 -21.08
N ASP A 22 3.27 11.04 -21.09
CA ASP A 22 3.84 12.39 -20.99
C ASP A 22 3.88 12.96 -19.56
N SER A 23 5.11 13.03 -19.04
CA SER A 23 5.72 14.03 -18.13
C SER A 23 5.17 14.27 -16.72
N LYS A 24 4.01 13.75 -16.31
CA LYS A 24 3.62 13.71 -14.89
C LYS A 24 3.04 12.35 -14.53
N HIS A 25 3.91 11.35 -14.40
CA HIS A 25 3.53 10.03 -13.91
C HIS A 25 3.03 10.16 -12.48
N GLY A 26 1.71 10.08 -12.31
CA GLY A 26 1.09 9.95 -11.02
C GLY A 26 1.45 8.60 -10.41
N ARG A 27 1.98 8.61 -9.20
CA ARG A 27 2.37 7.38 -8.49
C ARG A 27 1.32 7.00 -7.46
N LEU A 28 1.28 5.73 -7.11
CA LEU A 28 0.41 5.21 -6.07
C LEU A 28 1.21 4.97 -4.79
N LEU A 29 0.58 5.25 -3.65
CA LEU A 29 1.11 4.88 -2.34
C LEU A 29 0.38 3.64 -1.83
N GLY A 30 1.14 2.60 -1.50
CA GLY A 30 0.68 1.41 -0.81
C GLY A 30 0.68 1.64 0.70
N LEU A 31 -0.39 1.24 1.37
CA LEU A 31 -0.59 1.36 2.81
C LEU A 31 -0.93 -0.01 3.38
N ASP A 32 -0.20 -0.48 4.39
CA ASP A 32 -0.61 -1.63 5.20
C ASP A 32 -0.68 -1.21 6.67
N VAL A 33 -1.84 -1.40 7.29
CA VAL A 33 -2.10 -1.00 8.67
C VAL A 33 -2.13 -2.26 9.54
N SER A 34 -1.30 -2.27 10.58
CA SER A 34 -1.25 -3.32 11.59
C SER A 34 -1.52 -2.75 12.98
N ASP A 35 -1.45 -3.62 14.00
CA ASP A 35 -1.68 -3.27 15.41
C ASP A 35 -0.72 -2.17 15.90
N LYS A 36 0.51 -2.16 15.36
CA LYS A 36 1.60 -1.30 15.81
C LYS A 36 2.15 -0.39 14.75
N TYR A 37 1.98 -0.73 13.47
CA TYR A 37 2.65 -0.01 12.39
C TYR A 37 1.71 0.36 11.25
N VAL A 38 2.09 1.43 10.55
CA VAL A 38 1.58 1.77 9.22
C VAL A 38 2.75 1.69 8.25
N SER A 39 2.75 0.66 7.41
CA SER A 39 3.79 0.44 6.42
C SER A 39 3.44 1.08 5.10
N LEU A 40 4.42 1.75 4.50
CA LEU A 40 4.29 2.51 3.27
C LEU A 40 5.12 1.88 2.16
N ALA A 41 4.52 1.76 0.99
CA ALA A 41 5.20 1.45 -0.26
C ALA A 41 4.83 2.50 -1.31
N VAL A 42 5.63 2.66 -2.36
CA VAL A 42 5.33 3.57 -3.47
C VAL A 42 5.60 2.86 -4.79
N SER A 43 4.75 3.07 -5.79
CA SER A 43 4.99 2.55 -7.14
C SER A 43 6.18 3.26 -7.76
N ASP A 44 6.89 2.67 -8.71
CA ASP A 44 7.94 3.35 -9.47
C ASP A 44 7.32 4.34 -10.47
N TRP A 45 8.17 5.08 -11.18
CA TRP A 45 7.70 6.08 -12.15
C TRP A 45 6.94 5.49 -13.33
N LYS A 46 7.11 4.19 -13.62
CA LYS A 46 6.35 3.47 -14.65
C LYS A 46 5.07 2.85 -14.13
N ASN A 47 4.81 2.90 -12.82
CA ASN A 47 3.75 2.13 -12.16
C ASN A 47 3.81 0.61 -12.48
N ILE A 48 5.01 0.06 -12.57
CA ILE A 48 5.28 -1.37 -12.79
C ILE A 48 5.69 -2.04 -11.48
N THR A 49 6.51 -1.38 -10.67
CA THR A 49 7.11 -1.99 -9.47
C THR A 49 6.80 -1.20 -8.22
N ALA A 50 6.40 -1.86 -7.15
CA ALA A 50 6.27 -1.28 -5.82
C ALA A 50 7.59 -1.38 -5.06
N VAL A 51 8.00 -0.28 -4.41
CA VAL A 51 9.20 -0.24 -3.56
C VAL A 51 8.83 0.10 -2.12
N PRO A 52 9.47 -0.52 -1.11
CA PRO A 52 9.22 -0.21 0.28
C PRO A 52 9.73 1.20 0.58
N LEU A 53 8.93 1.99 1.30
CA LEU A 53 9.29 3.36 1.65
C LEU A 53 9.69 3.44 3.13
N ARG A 54 8.72 3.41 4.04
CA ARG A 54 8.92 3.56 5.48
C ARG A 54 7.84 2.79 6.25
N ALA A 55 8.09 2.51 7.53
CA ALA A 55 7.06 2.05 8.46
C ALA A 55 6.96 3.09 9.58
N LEU A 56 5.73 3.45 9.94
CA LEU A 56 5.42 4.45 10.97
C LEU A 56 4.85 3.75 12.19
N ASP A 57 5.16 4.23 13.39
CA ASP A 57 4.45 3.78 14.58
C ASP A 57 2.99 4.28 14.52
N ARG A 58 2.05 3.38 14.82
CA ARG A 58 0.63 3.68 14.72
C ARG A 58 0.21 4.78 15.69
N GLN A 59 0.73 4.81 16.92
CA GLN A 59 0.37 5.83 17.92
C GLN A 59 0.76 7.22 17.44
N GLU A 60 1.96 7.36 16.87
CA GLU A 60 2.41 8.62 16.27
C GLU A 60 1.58 9.00 15.03
N SER A 61 1.22 8.00 14.20
CA SER A 61 0.47 8.21 12.96
C SER A 61 -1.00 8.62 13.15
N ILE A 62 -1.62 8.23 14.27
CA ILE A 62 -3.04 8.51 14.56
C ILE A 62 -3.25 9.89 15.21
N MET A 63 -2.25 10.42 15.94
CA MET A 63 -2.49 11.49 16.92
C MET A 63 -1.80 12.83 16.63
N THR A 64 -1.03 13.00 15.55
CA THR A 64 -0.12 14.16 15.45
C THR A 64 -0.17 14.93 14.13
N SER A 65 0.17 16.23 14.21
CA SER A 65 0.47 17.07 13.04
C SER A 65 1.62 16.51 12.19
N MET A 66 2.54 15.75 12.79
CA MET A 66 3.69 15.15 12.09
C MET A 66 3.27 14.13 11.04
N ALA A 67 2.23 13.32 11.31
CA ALA A 67 1.71 12.38 10.33
C ALA A 67 1.14 13.12 9.11
N ALA A 68 0.42 14.21 9.37
CA ALA A 68 -0.11 15.11 8.36
C ALA A 68 1.02 15.69 7.48
N ASP A 69 2.03 16.31 8.10
CA ASP A 69 3.19 16.89 7.41
C ASP A 69 3.96 15.84 6.59
N LEU A 70 4.07 14.62 7.12
CA LEU A 70 4.68 13.49 6.41
C LEU A 70 3.89 13.15 5.15
N PHE A 71 2.58 12.90 5.25
CA PHE A 71 1.76 12.57 4.08
C PHE A 71 1.75 13.70 3.05
N GLN A 72 1.70 14.95 3.50
CA GLN A 72 1.82 16.12 2.61
C GLN A 72 3.14 16.13 1.86
N SER A 73 4.25 15.86 2.56
CA SER A 73 5.59 15.76 1.97
C SER A 73 5.67 14.62 0.95
N LEU A 74 5.13 13.44 1.27
CA LEU A 74 5.12 12.28 0.38
C LEU A 74 4.28 12.52 -0.88
N ILE A 75 3.13 13.18 -0.75
CA ILE A 75 2.27 13.52 -1.89
C ILE A 75 3.03 14.41 -2.87
N ALA A 76 3.75 15.42 -2.36
CA ALA A 76 4.55 16.31 -3.18
C ALA A 76 5.79 15.63 -3.77
N GLU A 77 6.56 14.91 -2.95
CA GLU A 77 7.82 14.26 -3.33
C GLU A 77 7.62 13.18 -4.41
N HIS A 78 6.54 12.39 -4.28
CA HIS A 78 6.29 11.26 -5.18
C HIS A 78 5.18 11.53 -6.19
N ASN A 79 4.63 12.75 -6.25
CA ASN A 79 3.51 13.08 -7.16
C ASN A 79 2.37 12.05 -7.01
N LEU A 80 1.94 11.82 -5.77
CA LEU A 80 0.96 10.79 -5.46
C LEU A 80 -0.43 11.17 -5.99
N VAL A 81 -1.07 10.24 -6.68
CA VAL A 81 -2.42 10.45 -7.25
C VAL A 81 -3.48 9.60 -6.56
N GLY A 82 -3.08 8.55 -5.85
CA GLY A 82 -4.00 7.76 -5.05
C GLY A 82 -3.31 6.73 -4.18
N PHE A 83 -4.14 5.99 -3.43
CA PHE A 83 -3.68 5.03 -2.43
C PHE A 83 -4.24 3.64 -2.70
N VAL A 84 -3.43 2.62 -2.41
CA VAL A 84 -3.82 1.21 -2.36
C VAL A 84 -3.65 0.74 -0.92
N VAL A 85 -4.76 0.44 -0.25
CA VAL A 85 -4.75 0.03 1.15
C VAL A 85 -4.86 -1.50 1.21
N GLY A 86 -3.82 -2.14 1.73
CA GLY A 86 -3.76 -3.56 2.02
C GLY A 86 -4.80 -3.97 3.05
N THR A 87 -5.52 -5.04 2.76
CA THR A 87 -6.49 -5.64 3.67
C THR A 87 -6.45 -7.15 3.54
N ASN A 88 -6.92 -7.86 4.56
CA ASN A 88 -7.25 -9.27 4.41
C ASN A 88 -8.55 -9.37 3.60
N TYR A 89 -8.54 -10.21 2.57
CA TYR A 89 -9.75 -10.55 1.84
C TYR A 89 -10.37 -11.83 2.40
N ASP A 90 -11.64 -11.77 2.81
CA ASP A 90 -12.36 -13.00 3.17
C ASP A 90 -12.79 -13.70 1.89
N LEU A 91 -12.19 -14.85 1.62
CA LEU A 91 -12.53 -15.68 0.47
C LEU A 91 -13.97 -16.23 0.56
N LEU A 92 -14.55 -16.33 1.76
CA LEU A 92 -15.90 -16.87 1.96
C LEU A 92 -17.00 -15.83 1.68
N ASP A 93 -16.80 -14.57 2.07
CA ASP A 93 -17.84 -13.53 1.96
C ASP A 93 -17.68 -12.66 0.69
N ASN A 94 -16.64 -12.94 -0.11
CA ASN A 94 -16.25 -12.19 -1.31
C ASN A 94 -16.21 -10.67 -1.05
N ARG A 95 -15.80 -10.29 0.16
CA ARG A 95 -15.70 -8.91 0.64
C ARG A 95 -14.37 -8.74 1.35
N PRO A 96 -13.77 -7.54 1.27
CA PRO A 96 -12.65 -7.22 2.14
C PRO A 96 -13.12 -7.33 3.60
N THR A 97 -12.42 -8.10 4.44
CA THR A 97 -12.59 -8.00 5.89
C THR A 97 -11.95 -6.69 6.27
N LEU A 98 -12.75 -5.64 6.30
CA LEU A 98 -12.23 -4.32 6.59
C LEU A 98 -11.89 -4.28 8.08
N GLU A 99 -10.61 -4.49 8.38
CA GLU A 99 -10.09 -4.43 9.74
C GLU A 99 -10.42 -3.05 10.32
N GLU A 100 -11.05 -3.05 11.50
CA GLU A 100 -11.53 -1.83 12.16
C GLU A 100 -10.39 -0.79 12.28
N GLU A 101 -9.18 -1.25 12.56
CA GLU A 101 -7.97 -0.43 12.67
C GLU A 101 -7.62 0.26 11.35
N THR A 102 -7.70 -0.45 10.23
CA THR A 102 -7.48 0.11 8.89
C THR A 102 -8.51 1.18 8.57
N GLN A 103 -9.77 0.93 8.91
CA GLN A 103 -10.85 1.90 8.67
C GLN A 103 -10.67 3.16 9.52
N ILE A 104 -10.36 3.00 10.81
CA ILE A 104 -10.07 4.13 11.73
C ILE A 104 -8.90 4.96 11.20
N PHE A 105 -7.82 4.31 10.75
CA PHE A 105 -6.66 5.01 10.20
C PHE A 105 -7.02 5.81 8.95
N VAL A 106 -7.72 5.19 8.00
CA VAL A 106 -8.18 5.84 6.76
C VAL A 106 -9.10 7.03 7.05
N ASP A 107 -10.02 6.88 8.00
CA ASP A 107 -10.94 7.96 8.39
C ASP A 107 -10.22 9.12 9.07
N ASN A 108 -9.24 8.83 9.94
CA ASN A 108 -8.41 9.85 10.57
C ASN A 108 -7.56 10.58 9.53
N LEU A 109 -6.92 9.86 8.61
CA LEU A 109 -6.19 10.46 7.50
C LEU A 109 -7.09 11.35 6.65
N ARG A 110 -8.33 10.91 6.36
CA ARG A 110 -9.33 11.72 5.65
C ARG A 110 -9.70 13.00 6.40
N LYS A 111 -9.87 12.95 7.73
CA LYS A 111 -10.21 14.11 8.56
C LYS A 111 -9.12 15.20 8.55
N THR A 112 -7.87 14.85 8.24
CA THR A 112 -6.78 15.85 8.13
C THR A 112 -6.96 16.84 6.97
N GLY A 113 -7.77 16.50 5.96
CA GLY A 113 -7.94 17.32 4.74
C GLY A 113 -6.78 17.25 3.74
N ILE A 114 -5.60 16.74 4.13
CA ILE A 114 -4.39 16.72 3.29
C ILE A 114 -4.55 15.80 2.08
N VAL A 115 -5.32 14.73 2.23
CA VAL A 115 -5.64 13.78 1.17
C VAL A 115 -6.94 14.13 0.45
N GLU A 116 -7.41 15.37 0.54
CA GLU A 116 -8.57 15.84 -0.22
C GLU A 116 -8.27 15.82 -1.73
N GLY A 117 -9.28 15.49 -2.55
CA GLY A 117 -9.12 15.29 -3.99
C GLY A 117 -8.49 13.95 -4.42
N LEU A 118 -7.67 13.32 -3.58
CA LEU A 118 -7.10 11.99 -3.84
C LEU A 118 -8.14 10.87 -3.74
N LYS A 119 -7.83 9.72 -4.33
CA LYS A 119 -8.69 8.52 -4.31
C LYS A 119 -7.96 7.37 -3.63
N TYR A 120 -8.70 6.41 -3.13
CA TYR A 120 -8.11 5.17 -2.63
C TYR A 120 -8.96 3.94 -2.97
N THR A 121 -8.32 2.78 -2.93
CA THR A 121 -8.96 1.48 -3.06
C THR A 121 -8.37 0.49 -2.06
N PHE A 122 -9.06 -0.63 -1.84
CA PHE A 122 -8.57 -1.73 -1.04
C PHE A 122 -8.01 -2.82 -1.94
N TRP A 123 -6.93 -3.46 -1.53
CA TRP A 123 -6.38 -4.60 -2.24
C TRP A 123 -5.95 -5.69 -1.28
N ASP A 124 -6.05 -6.93 -1.73
CA ASP A 124 -5.61 -8.06 -0.94
C ASP A 124 -4.10 -8.01 -0.71
N ARG A 125 -3.66 -8.30 0.52
CA ARG A 125 -2.23 -8.34 0.86
C ARG A 125 -1.46 -9.42 0.08
N GLY A 126 -2.15 -10.41 -0.51
CA GLY A 126 -1.57 -11.54 -1.22
C GLY A 126 -0.96 -12.59 -0.30
N ILE A 127 -0.10 -12.18 0.64
CA ILE A 127 0.47 -13.05 1.69
C ILE A 127 -0.52 -13.18 2.84
N THR A 128 -1.71 -13.71 2.56
CA THR A 128 -2.80 -13.79 3.53
C THR A 128 -2.84 -15.11 4.29
N SER A 129 -2.20 -16.16 3.78
CA SER A 129 -2.09 -17.44 4.48
C SER A 129 -1.02 -17.38 5.57
N LYS A 130 -1.39 -17.81 6.79
CA LYS A 130 -0.45 -17.98 7.92
C LYS A 130 0.78 -18.82 7.55
N ASN A 131 0.62 -19.79 6.64
CA ASN A 131 1.75 -20.61 6.18
C ASN A 131 2.70 -19.82 5.27
N ALA A 132 2.17 -19.01 4.34
CA ALA A 132 2.99 -18.19 3.46
C ALA A 132 3.73 -17.11 4.26
N GLU A 133 3.05 -16.49 5.22
CA GLU A 133 3.66 -15.53 6.15
C GLU A 133 4.75 -16.19 7.00
N PHE A 134 4.49 -17.38 7.54
CA PHE A 134 5.47 -18.14 8.31
C PHE A 134 6.72 -18.45 7.48
N VAL A 135 6.57 -18.96 6.25
CA VAL A 135 7.70 -19.25 5.36
C VAL A 135 8.51 -17.98 5.09
N LEU A 136 7.86 -16.87 4.71
CA LEU A 136 8.57 -15.60 4.48
C LEU A 136 9.34 -15.15 5.74
N LYS A 137 8.70 -15.23 6.91
CA LYS A 137 9.34 -14.88 8.18
C LYS A 137 10.60 -15.74 8.44
N GLN A 138 10.51 -17.05 8.26
CA GLN A 138 11.67 -17.95 8.44
C GLN A 138 12.81 -17.62 7.48
N HIS A 139 12.51 -17.29 6.22
CA HIS A 139 13.52 -16.85 5.26
C HIS A 139 14.18 -15.53 5.66
N VAL A 140 13.39 -14.57 6.13
CA VAL A 140 13.91 -13.28 6.62
C VAL A 140 14.79 -13.47 7.85
N GLU A 141 14.34 -14.26 8.83
CA GLU A 141 15.12 -14.59 10.04
C GLU A 141 16.44 -15.25 9.69
N PHE A 142 16.42 -16.28 8.83
CA PHE A 142 17.63 -16.95 8.36
C PHE A 142 18.62 -15.97 7.70
N ILE A 143 18.15 -15.09 6.81
CA ILE A 143 19.02 -14.09 6.17
C ILE A 143 19.63 -13.15 7.21
N LEU A 144 18.83 -12.66 8.16
CA LEU A 144 19.30 -11.71 9.17
C LEU A 144 20.31 -12.33 10.14
N GLU A 145 20.10 -13.58 10.54
CA GLU A 145 21.07 -14.34 11.35
C GLU A 145 22.41 -14.46 10.64
N ASN A 146 22.41 -14.79 9.34
CA ASN A 146 23.62 -14.90 8.54
C ASN A 146 24.30 -13.55 8.27
N LEU A 147 23.58 -12.44 8.38
CA LEU A 147 24.10 -11.08 8.21
C LEU A 147 24.47 -10.39 9.54
N ASN A 148 24.34 -11.08 10.68
CA ASN A 148 24.51 -10.51 12.04
C ASN A 148 23.64 -9.26 12.28
N SER A 149 22.44 -9.22 11.69
CA SER A 149 21.51 -8.12 11.84
C SER A 149 20.70 -8.20 13.15
N PRO A 150 20.18 -7.08 13.68
CA PRO A 150 19.35 -7.08 14.89
C PRO A 150 18.07 -7.94 14.74
N PRO A 151 17.67 -8.70 15.78
CA PRO A 151 16.49 -9.58 15.73
C PRO A 151 15.18 -8.86 15.36
N ASP A 152 15.00 -7.62 15.87
CA ASP A 152 13.80 -6.81 15.64
C ASP A 152 13.64 -6.36 14.18
N MET A 153 14.71 -6.41 13.39
CA MET A 153 14.69 -6.03 11.97
C MET A 153 13.80 -6.97 11.15
N SER A 154 13.66 -8.24 11.57
CA SER A 154 12.77 -9.21 10.91
C SER A 154 11.34 -8.69 10.84
N LYS A 155 10.82 -8.18 11.96
CA LYS A 155 9.48 -7.61 12.04
C LYS A 155 9.35 -6.38 11.14
N THR A 156 10.31 -5.47 11.17
CA THR A 156 10.30 -4.29 10.29
C THR A 156 10.31 -4.66 8.81
N ILE A 157 11.08 -5.67 8.42
CA ILE A 157 11.12 -6.18 7.04
C ILE A 157 9.76 -6.79 6.67
N MET A 158 9.18 -7.61 7.54
CA MET A 158 7.86 -8.21 7.31
C MET A 158 6.78 -7.16 7.09
N GLU A 159 6.73 -6.13 7.94
CA GLU A 159 5.76 -5.03 7.82
C GLU A 159 5.93 -4.27 6.49
N LYS A 160 7.17 -3.96 6.07
CA LYS A 160 7.44 -3.35 4.76
C LYS A 160 7.01 -4.24 3.60
N CYS A 161 7.25 -5.56 3.70
CA CYS A 161 6.84 -6.51 2.67
C CYS A 161 5.33 -6.52 2.46
N ARG A 162 4.51 -6.37 3.52
CA ARG A 162 3.05 -6.37 3.37
C ARG A 162 2.54 -5.19 2.52
N ALA A 163 3.02 -3.97 2.79
CA ALA A 163 2.65 -2.80 2.01
C ALA A 163 3.09 -2.92 0.53
N VAL A 164 4.29 -3.48 0.30
CA VAL A 164 4.80 -3.76 -1.04
C VAL A 164 3.94 -4.80 -1.74
N SER A 165 3.60 -5.92 -1.08
CA SER A 165 2.80 -6.99 -1.67
C SER A 165 1.41 -6.52 -2.09
N ALA A 166 0.73 -5.75 -1.25
CA ALA A 166 -0.58 -5.19 -1.57
C ALA A 166 -0.50 -4.26 -2.80
N LEU A 167 0.46 -3.34 -2.83
CA LEU A 167 0.63 -2.42 -3.94
C LEU A 167 1.05 -3.14 -5.23
N GLN A 168 2.03 -4.05 -5.14
CA GLN A 168 2.52 -4.81 -6.29
C GLN A 168 1.41 -5.66 -6.89
N GLY A 169 0.62 -6.35 -6.07
CA GLY A 169 -0.50 -7.15 -6.56
C GLY A 169 -1.53 -6.30 -7.33
N TYR A 170 -1.79 -5.07 -6.88
CA TYR A 170 -2.66 -4.14 -7.60
C TYR A 170 -2.04 -3.69 -8.94
N LEU A 171 -0.75 -3.33 -8.93
CA LEU A 171 -0.04 -2.91 -10.14
C LEU A 171 0.02 -4.04 -11.18
N ASP A 172 0.33 -5.27 -10.77
CA ASP A 172 0.40 -6.42 -11.67
C ASP A 172 -0.93 -6.68 -12.36
N CYS A 173 -2.02 -6.65 -11.58
CA CYS A 173 -3.37 -6.88 -12.09
C CYS A 173 -3.78 -5.78 -13.08
N THR A 174 -3.54 -4.52 -12.75
CA THR A 174 -3.92 -3.39 -13.61
C THR A 174 -3.07 -3.26 -14.86
N ASN A 175 -1.76 -3.54 -14.79
CA ASN A 175 -0.91 -3.60 -15.98
C ASN A 175 -1.31 -4.73 -16.92
N LYS A 176 -1.71 -5.89 -16.36
CA LYS A 176 -2.24 -7.00 -17.16
C LYS A 176 -3.54 -6.60 -17.88
N MET A 177 -4.47 -5.95 -17.19
CA MET A 177 -5.71 -5.44 -17.80
C MET A 177 -5.44 -4.46 -18.95
N VAL A 178 -4.49 -3.54 -18.78
CA VAL A 178 -4.11 -2.59 -19.86
C VAL A 178 -3.52 -3.32 -21.05
N LYS A 179 -2.71 -4.35 -20.83
CA LYS A 179 -2.13 -5.15 -21.90
C LYS A 179 -3.21 -5.90 -22.69
N GLU A 180 -4.15 -6.54 -21.99
CA GLU A 180 -5.27 -7.26 -22.60
C GLU A 180 -6.25 -6.34 -23.35
N ASP A 181 -6.40 -5.08 -22.93
CA ASP A 181 -7.24 -4.08 -23.61
C ASP A 181 -6.58 -3.48 -24.88
N LEU A 182 -5.26 -3.64 -25.05
CA LEU A 182 -4.48 -3.08 -26.17
C LEU A 182 -4.13 -4.12 -27.25
N ASP A 183 -4.22 -5.41 -26.93
CA ASP A 183 -4.06 -6.55 -27.84
C ASP A 183 -5.37 -6.87 -28.59
#